data_AF-A0A5E8VGT1-F1
#
_entry.id   AF-A0A5E8VGT1-F1
#
_cell.length_a   1.000
_cell.length_b   1.000
_cell.length_c   1.000
_cell.angle_alpha   90.00
_cell.angle_beta   90.00
_cell.angle_gamma   90.00
#
_symmetry.space_group_name_H-M   'P 1'
#
loop_
_entity.id
_entity.type
_entity.pdbx_description
1 polymer ?
#
loop_
_entity_poly.entity_id
_entity_poly.type
_entity_poly.pdbx_seq_one_letter_code
_entity_poly.pdbx_strand_id
1 'polypeptide(L)'
;MSTALRTVYRYHAWANNDLFGKLEMLAGESQKDERHTAIRLINHYYVVAQIFAAHLSGTNHHYESDNTVETPTLSELRAAVAASDQWYLDYVQKVSAAKLSESVPFTFTDGDKGYMTREEMLTHVALHGGYHRGEVGRILSIFSITPPWDTFAVFLHQSEPSRRQQGDKQPMPAIRAERVCGLHFLKPFRDPIESDKEVGNSDRHLLRPSR
;
A
#
# COMPACT_ATOMS: atom_id res chain seq x y z
N MET A 1 14.65 -0.09 20.88
CA MET A 1 14.52 0.26 19.45
C MET A 1 13.19 -0.27 18.95
N SER A 2 12.40 0.52 18.21
CA SER A 2 11.04 0.12 17.81
C SER A 2 11.10 -1.04 16.80
N THR A 3 10.78 -2.24 17.26
CA THR A 3 10.66 -3.44 16.40
C THR A 3 9.56 -3.25 15.36
N ALA A 4 8.53 -2.46 15.66
CA ALA A 4 7.42 -2.17 14.77
C ALA A 4 7.86 -1.37 13.54
N LEU A 5 8.62 -0.28 13.70
CA LEU A 5 9.08 0.55 12.57
C LEU A 5 9.91 -0.26 11.57
N ARG A 6 10.83 -1.10 12.06
CA ARG A 6 11.64 -1.98 11.19
C ARG A 6 10.76 -2.91 10.36
N THR A 7 9.74 -3.49 10.98
CA THR A 7 8.79 -4.37 10.29
C THR A 7 7.94 -3.60 9.29
N VAL A 8 7.49 -2.39 9.61
CA VAL A 8 6.76 -1.51 8.69
C VAL A 8 7.58 -1.18 7.45
N TYR A 9 8.88 -0.88 7.58
CA TYR A 9 9.72 -0.59 6.43
C TYR A 9 10.11 -1.82 5.61
N ARG A 10 10.24 -3.00 6.23
CA ARG A 10 10.32 -4.27 5.49
C ARG A 10 9.06 -4.54 4.68
N TYR A 11 7.88 -4.28 5.27
CA TYR A 11 6.61 -4.33 4.57
C TYR A 11 6.53 -3.32 3.43
N HIS A 12 6.95 -2.07 3.67
CA HIS A 12 6.91 -1.00 2.68
C HIS A 12 7.72 -1.37 1.43
N ALA A 13 8.95 -1.84 1.61
CA ALA A 13 9.82 -2.31 0.51
C ALA A 13 9.22 -3.52 -0.24
N TRP A 14 8.68 -4.48 0.50
CA TRP A 14 7.99 -5.65 -0.07
C TRP A 14 6.79 -5.24 -0.92
N ALA A 15 5.96 -4.33 -0.43
CA ALA A 15 4.76 -3.84 -1.10
C ALA A 15 5.09 -3.04 -2.38
N ASN A 16 6.12 -2.18 -2.32
CA ASN A 16 6.60 -1.48 -3.51
C ASN A 16 7.05 -2.47 -4.59
N ASN A 17 7.86 -3.47 -4.24
CA ASN A 17 8.34 -4.44 -5.21
C ASN A 17 7.21 -5.25 -5.87
N ASP A 18 6.22 -5.71 -5.10
CA ASP A 18 5.06 -6.43 -5.66
C ASP A 18 4.23 -5.52 -6.59
N LEU A 19 4.03 -4.25 -6.21
CA LEU A 19 3.31 -3.28 -7.04
C LEU A 19 3.96 -3.05 -8.41
N PHE A 20 5.29 -2.89 -8.46
CA PHE A 20 6.00 -2.75 -9.74
C PHE A 20 5.83 -3.98 -10.62
N GLY A 21 5.84 -5.19 -10.03
CA GLY A 21 5.56 -6.42 -10.77
C GLY A 21 4.17 -6.46 -11.41
N LYS A 22 3.15 -5.88 -10.75
CA LYS A 22 1.79 -5.77 -11.33
C LYS A 22 1.69 -4.68 -12.38
N LEU A 23 2.41 -3.57 -12.23
CA LEU A 23 2.36 -2.46 -13.19
C LEU A 23 2.94 -2.80 -14.56
N GLU A 24 3.88 -3.75 -14.63
CA GLU A 24 4.37 -4.27 -15.90
C GLU A 24 3.27 -4.90 -16.77
N MET A 25 2.13 -5.26 -16.17
CA MET A 25 0.96 -5.79 -16.88
C MET A 25 0.10 -4.69 -17.55
N LEU A 26 0.27 -3.41 -17.19
CA LEU A 26 -0.42 -2.27 -17.82
C LEU A 26 0.29 -1.80 -19.11
N ALA A 27 0.54 -2.72 -20.04
CA ALA A 27 1.37 -2.48 -21.22
C ALA A 27 0.59 -2.09 -22.49
N GLY A 28 -0.74 -2.17 -22.50
CA GLY A 28 -1.56 -1.88 -23.67
C GLY A 28 -1.58 -0.40 -24.05
N GLU A 29 -1.80 -0.11 -25.34
CA GLU A 29 -1.95 1.27 -25.84
C GLU A 29 -3.17 1.97 -25.22
N SER A 30 -4.28 1.25 -25.06
CA SER A 30 -5.49 1.77 -24.40
C SER A 30 -5.35 2.00 -22.89
N GLN A 31 -4.19 1.67 -22.30
CA GLN A 31 -3.89 1.82 -20.87
C GLN A 31 -2.82 2.90 -20.62
N LYS A 32 -2.40 3.63 -21.66
CA LYS A 32 -1.26 4.54 -21.61
C LYS A 32 -1.46 5.67 -20.59
N ASP A 33 -2.65 6.25 -20.52
CA ASP A 33 -2.95 7.38 -19.64
C ASP A 33 -3.02 6.94 -18.17
N GLU A 34 -3.59 5.78 -17.90
CA GLU A 34 -3.65 5.21 -16.56
C GLU A 34 -2.30 4.67 -16.10
N ARG A 35 -1.50 4.09 -17.00
CA ARG A 35 -0.10 3.76 -16.73
C ARG A 35 0.69 5.03 -16.39
N HIS A 36 0.54 6.09 -17.17
CA HIS A 36 1.18 7.37 -16.89
C HIS A 36 0.77 7.92 -15.52
N THR A 37 -0.53 7.89 -15.20
CA THR A 37 -1.06 8.31 -13.90
C THR A 37 -0.49 7.47 -12.75
N ALA A 38 -0.43 6.15 -12.91
CA ALA A 38 0.18 5.25 -11.92
C ALA A 38 1.66 5.57 -11.68
N ILE A 39 2.43 5.83 -12.74
CA ILE A 39 3.84 6.23 -12.64
C ILE A 39 3.96 7.58 -11.92
N ARG A 40 3.10 8.56 -12.23
CA ARG A 40 3.07 9.87 -11.56
C ARG A 40 2.78 9.76 -10.06
N LEU A 41 1.85 8.90 -9.66
CA LEU A 41 1.52 8.63 -8.25
C LEU A 41 2.69 7.97 -7.51
N ILE A 42 3.38 7.01 -8.16
CA ILE A 42 4.56 6.39 -7.58
C ILE A 42 5.70 7.37 -7.43
N ASN A 43 5.95 8.15 -8.49
CA ASN A 43 6.99 9.15 -8.47
C ASN A 43 6.75 10.23 -7.41
N HIS A 44 5.49 10.59 -7.18
CA HIS A 44 5.12 11.50 -6.11
C HIS A 44 5.54 10.97 -4.73
N TYR A 45 5.07 9.78 -4.33
CA TYR A 45 5.42 9.27 -3.00
C TYR A 45 6.92 8.94 -2.89
N TYR A 46 7.59 8.62 -4.00
CA TYR A 46 9.05 8.49 -4.06
C TYR A 46 9.76 9.81 -3.78
N VAL A 47 9.38 10.90 -4.45
CA VAL A 47 9.97 12.24 -4.24
C VAL A 47 9.73 12.71 -2.80
N VAL A 48 8.53 12.53 -2.27
CA VAL A 48 8.21 12.81 -0.86
C VAL A 48 9.13 12.00 0.07
N ALA A 49 9.35 10.72 -0.20
CA ALA A 49 10.29 9.91 0.58
C ALA A 49 11.74 10.48 0.49
N GLN A 50 12.22 10.91 -0.68
CA GLN A 50 13.54 11.52 -0.80
C GLN A 50 13.67 12.83 -0.02
N ILE A 51 12.64 13.67 -0.03
CA ILE A 51 12.58 14.91 0.76
C ILE A 51 12.72 14.60 2.26
N PHE A 52 11.94 13.65 2.77
CA PHE A 52 12.01 13.26 4.17
C PHE A 52 13.32 12.55 4.53
N ALA A 53 13.92 11.77 3.62
CA ALA A 53 15.24 11.18 3.82
C ALA A 53 16.32 12.26 4.01
N ALA A 54 16.25 13.35 3.24
CA ALA A 54 17.14 14.49 3.41
C ALA A 54 16.92 15.22 4.74
N HIS A 55 15.66 15.44 5.16
CA HIS A 55 15.35 16.01 6.48
C HIS A 55 15.87 15.14 7.62
N LEU A 56 15.72 13.82 7.53
CA LEU A 56 16.24 12.85 8.50
C LEU A 56 17.78 12.88 8.58
N SER A 57 18.44 13.16 7.44
CA SER A 57 19.90 13.23 7.30
C SER A 57 20.50 14.61 7.58
N GLY A 58 19.68 15.65 7.67
CA GLY A 58 20.13 17.05 7.76
C GLY A 58 20.80 17.56 6.48
N THR A 59 20.43 17.03 5.32
CA THR A 59 20.96 17.43 4.00
C THR A 59 19.91 18.17 3.18
N ASN A 60 20.34 18.87 2.11
CA ASN A 60 19.41 19.49 1.16
C ASN A 60 18.82 18.43 0.22
N HIS A 61 17.51 18.50 -0.06
CA HIS A 61 16.81 17.57 -0.95
C HIS A 61 16.77 18.03 -2.42
N HIS A 62 17.03 19.31 -2.71
CA HIS A 62 17.02 19.89 -4.07
C HIS A 62 15.69 19.84 -4.86
N TYR A 63 14.65 19.18 -4.37
CA TYR A 63 13.31 19.23 -4.96
C TYR A 63 12.61 20.58 -4.75
N GLU A 64 12.00 21.10 -5.81
CA GLU A 64 11.16 22.31 -5.78
C GLU A 64 9.66 21.98 -5.72
N SER A 65 9.29 20.70 -5.90
CA SER A 65 7.92 20.20 -5.90
C SER A 65 7.91 18.75 -5.37
N ASP A 66 6.73 18.26 -5.02
CA ASP A 66 6.50 16.88 -4.55
C ASP A 66 6.45 15.86 -5.71
N ASN A 67 6.81 16.28 -6.92
CA ASN A 67 6.92 15.44 -8.10
C ASN A 67 7.96 16.03 -9.06
N THR A 68 8.56 15.21 -9.91
CA THR A 68 9.48 15.70 -10.95
C THR A 68 8.70 16.33 -12.11
N VAL A 69 9.35 17.24 -12.85
CA VAL A 69 8.75 17.84 -14.06
C VAL A 69 8.47 16.77 -15.11
N GLU A 70 9.50 15.98 -15.43
CA GLU A 70 9.38 14.86 -16.36
C GLU A 70 8.89 13.60 -15.65
N THR A 71 8.08 12.80 -16.34
CA THR A 71 7.67 11.48 -15.85
C THR A 71 8.78 10.48 -16.15
N PRO A 72 9.37 9.81 -15.14
CA PRO A 72 10.41 8.80 -15.39
C PRO A 72 9.84 7.57 -16.10
N THR A 73 10.71 6.77 -16.71
CA THR A 73 10.28 5.44 -17.17
C THR A 73 9.97 4.54 -15.97
N LEU A 74 9.14 3.52 -16.18
CA LEU A 74 8.79 2.55 -15.12
C LEU A 74 10.05 1.86 -14.56
N SER A 75 11.05 1.57 -15.41
CA SER A 75 12.28 0.89 -15.01
C SER A 75 13.18 1.79 -14.16
N GLU A 76 13.37 3.05 -14.55
CA GLU A 76 14.13 4.03 -13.76
C GLU A 76 13.47 4.25 -12.40
N LEU A 77 12.15 4.42 -12.39
CA LEU A 77 11.40 4.64 -11.15
C LEU A 77 11.46 3.41 -10.23
N ARG A 78 11.40 2.19 -10.79
CA ARG A 78 11.57 0.94 -10.01
C ARG A 78 12.93 0.88 -9.34
N ALA A 79 14.00 1.20 -10.07
CA ALA A 79 15.36 1.21 -9.52
C ALA A 79 15.51 2.29 -8.42
N ALA A 80 14.97 3.48 -8.64
CA ALA A 80 15.01 4.59 -7.70
C ALA A 80 14.25 4.28 -6.41
N VAL A 81 13.04 3.71 -6.50
CA VAL A 81 12.26 3.29 -5.33
C VAL A 81 12.97 2.19 -4.56
N ALA A 82 13.53 1.18 -5.23
CA ALA A 82 14.26 0.11 -4.55
C ALA A 82 15.50 0.64 -3.79
N ALA A 83 16.22 1.61 -4.36
CA ALA A 83 17.34 2.26 -3.67
C ALA A 83 16.88 3.08 -2.46
N SER A 84 15.76 3.81 -2.59
CA SER A 84 15.11 4.53 -1.49
C SER A 84 14.71 3.59 -0.36
N ASP A 85 14.04 2.49 -0.69
CA ASP A 85 13.61 1.47 0.26
C ASP A 85 14.80 0.90 1.04
N GLN A 86 15.91 0.61 0.36
CA GLN A 86 17.13 0.14 1.01
C GLN A 86 17.72 1.21 1.95
N TRP A 87 17.73 2.47 1.54
CA TRP A 87 18.20 3.57 2.40
C TRP A 87 17.38 3.64 3.70
N TYR A 88 16.05 3.55 3.60
CA TYR A 88 15.18 3.58 4.77
C TYR A 88 15.36 2.36 5.67
N LEU A 89 15.48 1.16 5.09
CA LEU A 89 15.78 -0.07 5.83
C LEU A 89 17.07 0.06 6.65
N ASP A 90 18.13 0.58 6.03
CA ASP A 90 19.40 0.85 6.69
C ASP A 90 19.27 1.89 7.81
N TYR A 91 18.51 2.96 7.56
CA TYR A 91 18.27 4.03 8.52
C TYR A 91 17.55 3.50 9.77
N VAL A 92 16.42 2.80 9.61
CA VAL A 92 15.64 2.26 10.74
C VAL A 92 16.36 1.13 11.49
N GLN A 93 17.35 0.50 10.85
CA GLN A 93 18.22 -0.46 11.51
C GLN A 93 19.19 0.24 12.49
N LYS A 94 19.71 1.42 12.12
CA LYS A 94 20.81 2.09 12.85
C LYS A 94 20.33 3.16 13.84
N VAL A 95 19.20 3.82 13.59
CA VAL A 95 18.73 4.97 14.38
C VAL A 95 18.38 4.61 15.83
N SER A 96 18.89 5.39 16.79
CA SER A 96 18.62 5.20 18.23
C SER A 96 17.22 5.65 18.65
N ALA A 97 16.70 5.09 19.76
CA ALA A 97 15.41 5.54 20.31
C ALA A 97 15.42 7.03 20.66
N ALA A 98 16.52 7.54 21.23
CA ALA A 98 16.69 8.97 21.50
C ALA A 98 16.65 9.82 20.22
N LYS A 99 17.24 9.34 19.12
CA LYS A 99 17.20 10.02 17.82
C LYS A 99 15.82 9.98 17.17
N LEU A 100 15.06 8.92 17.38
CA LEU A 100 13.67 8.80 16.91
C LEU A 100 12.76 9.84 17.58
N SER A 101 12.94 10.09 18.88
CA SER A 101 12.16 11.07 19.65
C SER A 101 12.59 12.53 19.44
N GLU A 102 13.68 12.80 18.71
CA GLU A 102 14.12 14.16 18.42
C GLU A 102 13.19 14.82 17.39
N SER A 103 12.67 15.99 17.73
CA SER A 103 11.91 16.84 16.80
C SER A 103 12.83 17.59 15.85
N VAL A 104 12.46 17.60 14.57
CA VAL A 104 13.22 18.22 13.49
C VAL A 104 12.32 19.28 12.83
N PRO A 105 12.72 20.57 12.84
CA PRO A 105 12.10 21.57 11.99
C PRO A 105 12.53 21.36 10.54
N PHE A 106 11.59 21.57 9.62
CA PHE A 106 11.86 21.48 8.18
C PHE A 106 10.95 22.45 7.41
N THR A 107 11.18 22.56 6.10
CA THR A 107 10.35 23.38 5.22
C THR A 107 9.79 22.46 4.12
N PHE A 108 8.50 22.56 3.86
CA PHE A 108 7.86 21.88 2.74
C PHE A 108 8.23 22.55 1.42
N THR A 109 7.99 21.87 0.29
CA THR A 109 8.30 22.41 -1.04
C THR A 109 7.47 23.65 -1.40
N ASP A 110 6.31 23.86 -0.75
CA ASP A 110 5.49 25.06 -0.87
C ASP A 110 5.97 26.24 0.01
N GLY A 111 7.02 26.03 0.81
CA GLY A 111 7.61 27.03 1.70
C GLY A 111 7.09 27.00 3.14
N ASP A 112 6.01 26.25 3.42
CA ASP A 112 5.44 26.13 4.75
C ASP A 112 6.38 25.41 5.72
N LYS A 113 6.21 25.70 7.02
CA LYS A 113 7.08 25.15 8.06
C LYS A 113 6.51 23.86 8.63
N GLY A 114 7.34 22.82 8.65
CA GLY A 114 7.04 21.55 9.30
C GLY A 114 7.83 21.39 10.60
N TYR A 115 7.26 20.63 11.54
CA TYR A 115 7.92 20.25 12.78
C TYR A 115 7.42 18.88 13.22
N MET A 116 8.29 17.88 13.18
CA MET A 116 7.93 16.48 13.46
C MET A 116 9.10 15.76 14.13
N THR A 117 8.82 14.80 14.99
CA THR A 117 9.83 13.82 15.42
C THR A 117 10.27 12.97 14.24
N ARG A 118 11.48 12.42 14.31
CA ARG A 118 11.97 11.50 13.27
C ARG A 118 11.09 10.25 13.13
N GLU A 119 10.52 9.76 14.24
CA GLU A 119 9.55 8.66 14.21
C GLU A 119 8.24 9.04 13.48
N GLU A 120 7.72 10.25 13.69
CA GLU A 120 6.56 10.76 12.95
C GLU A 120 6.87 10.93 11.47
N MET A 121 8.05 11.43 11.10
CA MET A 121 8.50 11.54 9.70
C MET A 121 8.53 10.16 9.02
N LEU A 122 9.14 9.17 9.69
CA LEU A 122 9.20 7.80 9.19
C LEU A 122 7.80 7.19 9.05
N THR A 123 6.91 7.46 10.00
CA THR A 123 5.52 6.99 9.97
C THR A 123 4.75 7.64 8.83
N HIS A 124 4.92 8.94 8.62
CA HIS A 124 4.32 9.69 7.53
C HIS A 124 4.69 9.09 6.17
N VAL A 125 5.99 8.87 5.91
CA VAL A 125 6.45 8.28 4.64
C VAL A 125 5.83 6.90 4.38
N ALA A 126 5.78 6.04 5.41
CA ALA A 126 5.20 4.71 5.26
C ALA A 126 3.69 4.75 4.97
N LEU A 127 2.94 5.60 5.66
CA LEU A 127 1.49 5.77 5.47
C LEU A 127 1.17 6.44 4.14
N HIS A 128 1.92 7.47 3.76
CA HIS A 128 1.75 8.21 2.52
C HIS A 128 1.99 7.32 1.30
N GLY A 129 3.05 6.51 1.32
CA GLY A 129 3.27 5.51 0.28
C GLY A 129 2.13 4.48 0.22
N GLY A 130 1.65 3.98 1.36
CA GLY A 130 0.51 3.06 1.41
C GLY A 130 -0.79 3.65 0.82
N TYR A 131 -1.06 4.93 1.09
CA TYR A 131 -2.22 5.64 0.53
C TYR A 131 -2.16 5.66 -1.01
N HIS A 132 -1.06 6.13 -1.59
CA HIS A 132 -0.92 6.21 -3.05
C HIS A 132 -0.79 4.84 -3.72
N ARG A 133 -0.19 3.84 -3.08
CA ARG A 133 -0.23 2.46 -3.59
C ARG A 133 -1.66 1.93 -3.68
N GLY A 134 -2.54 2.30 -2.75
CA GLY A 134 -3.97 2.01 -2.81
C GLY A 134 -4.65 2.62 -4.05
N GLU A 135 -4.32 3.88 -4.39
CA GLU A 135 -4.82 4.52 -5.61
C GLU A 135 -4.33 3.80 -6.88
N VAL A 136 -3.07 3.40 -6.93
CA VAL A 136 -2.53 2.59 -8.04
C VAL A 136 -3.20 1.21 -8.09
N GLY A 137 -3.46 0.59 -6.94
CA GLY A 137 -4.21 -0.66 -6.86
C GLY A 137 -5.62 -0.54 -7.44
N ARG A 138 -6.28 0.61 -7.27
CA ARG A 138 -7.57 0.90 -7.91
C ARG A 138 -7.43 0.97 -9.43
N ILE A 139 -6.39 1.63 -9.93
CA ILE A 139 -6.11 1.71 -11.38
C ILE A 139 -5.95 0.30 -11.97
N LEU A 140 -5.15 -0.56 -11.34
CA LEU A 140 -4.98 -1.96 -11.77
C LEU A 140 -6.33 -2.71 -11.84
N SER A 141 -7.17 -2.52 -10.84
CA SER A 141 -8.49 -3.17 -10.76
C SER A 141 -9.42 -2.78 -11.92
N ILE A 142 -9.38 -1.53 -12.39
CA ILE A 142 -10.19 -1.05 -13.53
C ILE A 142 -9.89 -1.88 -14.79
N PHE A 143 -8.64 -2.31 -14.97
CA PHE A 143 -8.22 -3.13 -16.09
C PHE A 143 -8.24 -4.64 -15.80
N SER A 144 -8.97 -5.08 -14.77
CA SER A 144 -9.06 -6.48 -14.37
C SER A 144 -7.71 -7.13 -14.03
N ILE A 145 -6.70 -6.32 -13.67
CA ILE A 145 -5.43 -6.82 -13.15
C ILE A 145 -5.60 -6.92 -11.63
N THR A 146 -5.41 -8.13 -11.08
CA THR A 146 -5.48 -8.33 -9.63
C THR A 146 -4.40 -7.49 -8.93
N PRO A 147 -4.79 -6.55 -8.04
CA PRO A 147 -3.83 -5.73 -7.32
C PRO A 147 -2.94 -6.55 -6.40
N PRO A 148 -1.79 -6.00 -5.97
CA PRO A 148 -0.99 -6.56 -4.88
C PRO A 148 -1.84 -6.80 -3.64
N TRP A 149 -1.50 -7.84 -2.87
CA TRP A 149 -2.07 -8.05 -1.52
C TRP A 149 -1.37 -7.14 -0.51
N ASP A 150 -1.39 -5.84 -0.76
CA ASP A 150 -0.69 -4.79 0.00
C ASP A 150 -1.31 -4.59 1.39
N THR A 151 -1.07 -5.55 2.27
CA THR A 151 -1.54 -5.51 3.65
C THR A 151 -0.44 -5.98 4.59
N PHE A 152 -0.30 -5.26 5.70
CA PHE A 152 0.70 -5.57 6.72
C PHE A 152 0.53 -6.98 7.30
N ALA A 153 -0.72 -7.43 7.46
CA ALA A 153 -1.03 -8.77 7.96
C ALA A 153 -0.59 -9.88 6.98
N VAL A 154 -0.77 -9.70 5.66
CA VAL A 154 -0.27 -10.67 4.67
C VAL A 154 1.25 -10.73 4.72
N PHE A 155 1.92 -9.57 4.73
CA PHE A 155 3.38 -9.51 4.84
C PHE A 155 3.90 -10.24 6.08
N LEU A 156 3.32 -10.00 7.25
CA LEU A 156 3.73 -10.65 8.50
C LEU A 156 3.63 -12.17 8.42
N HIS A 157 2.53 -12.70 7.87
CA HIS A 157 2.32 -14.14 7.81
C HIS A 157 3.07 -14.83 6.67
N GLN A 158 3.45 -14.10 5.62
CA GLN A 158 4.32 -14.64 4.57
C GLN A 158 5.78 -14.64 5.02
N SER A 159 6.25 -13.56 5.66
CA SER A 159 7.62 -13.45 6.15
C SER A 159 7.89 -14.24 7.43
N GLU A 160 6.86 -14.47 8.24
CA GLU A 160 6.94 -15.24 9.49
C GLU A 160 5.77 -16.26 9.61
N PRO A 161 5.77 -17.34 8.80
CA PRO A 161 4.65 -18.29 8.73
C PRO A 161 4.26 -18.93 10.07
N SER A 162 5.22 -19.06 10.99
CA SER A 162 5.00 -19.59 12.34
C SER A 162 3.99 -18.79 13.15
N ARG A 163 3.75 -17.50 12.84
CA ARG A 163 2.74 -16.66 13.51
C ARG A 163 1.34 -17.24 13.41
N ARG A 164 1.02 -17.94 12.31
CA ARG A 164 -0.29 -18.59 12.12
C ARG A 164 -0.55 -19.71 13.13
N GLN A 165 0.51 -20.32 13.67
CA GLN A 165 0.43 -21.46 14.59
C GLN A 165 0.50 -21.05 16.07
N GLN A 166 0.67 -19.75 16.38
CA GLN A 166 0.80 -19.27 17.75
C GLN A 166 -0.55 -19.05 18.43
N GLY A 167 -1.60 -18.74 17.65
CA GLY A 167 -2.97 -18.60 18.17
C GLY A 167 -3.50 -19.89 18.79
N ASP A 168 -3.15 -21.05 18.21
CA ASP A 168 -3.59 -22.36 18.72
C ASP A 168 -2.93 -22.74 20.07
N LYS A 169 -1.82 -22.07 20.43
CA LYS A 169 -1.05 -22.33 21.66
C LYS A 169 -1.44 -21.41 22.81
N GLN A 170 -2.24 -20.38 22.56
CA GLN A 170 -2.68 -19.42 23.58
C GLN A 170 -4.20 -19.55 23.72
N PRO A 171 -4.73 -19.86 24.92
CA PRO A 171 -6.18 -19.86 25.11
C PRO A 171 -6.71 -18.46 24.75
N MET A 172 -7.67 -18.41 23.84
CA MET A 172 -8.36 -17.16 23.51
C MET A 172 -8.87 -16.54 24.82
N PRO A 173 -8.58 -15.24 25.08
CA PRO A 173 -9.17 -14.57 26.22
C PRO A 173 -10.68 -14.76 26.15
N ALA A 174 -11.29 -15.23 27.24
CA ALA A 174 -12.74 -15.36 27.30
C ALA A 174 -13.33 -14.00 26.97
N ILE A 175 -14.00 -13.87 25.82
CA ILE A 175 -14.70 -12.64 25.46
C ILE A 175 -15.82 -12.50 26.49
N ARG A 176 -15.61 -11.62 27.47
CA ARG A 176 -16.66 -11.26 28.41
C ARG A 176 -17.69 -10.49 27.59
N ALA A 177 -18.80 -11.15 27.25
CA ALA A 177 -19.94 -10.50 26.63
C ALA A 177 -20.57 -9.54 27.65
N GLU A 178 -19.94 -8.39 27.87
CA GLU A 178 -20.61 -7.27 28.49
C GLU A 178 -21.68 -6.81 27.49
N ARG A 179 -22.95 -6.96 27.90
CA ARG A 179 -24.09 -6.46 27.13
C ARG A 179 -23.95 -4.94 27.04
N VAL A 180 -23.32 -4.46 25.98
CA VAL A 180 -23.47 -3.07 25.57
C VAL A 180 -24.90 -2.96 25.05
N CYS A 181 -25.75 -2.31 25.85
CA CYS A 181 -27.08 -1.94 25.44
C CYS A 181 -26.96 -1.04 24.19
N GLY A 182 -27.45 -1.54 23.05
CA GLY A 182 -27.82 -0.74 21.89
C GLY A 182 -26.69 -0.09 21.09
N LEU A 183 -25.96 -0.87 20.29
CA LEU A 183 -25.46 -0.42 18.98
C LEU A 183 -25.31 -1.65 18.08
N HIS A 184 -26.03 -1.67 16.95
CA HIS A 184 -25.91 -2.70 15.92
C HIS A 184 -24.52 -2.63 15.29
N PHE A 185 -23.61 -3.46 15.80
CA PHE A 185 -22.38 -3.79 15.10
C PHE A 185 -22.71 -4.57 13.83
N LEU A 186 -22.14 -4.10 12.72
CA LEU A 186 -22.20 -4.69 11.39
C LEU A 186 -21.94 -6.19 11.45
N LYS A 187 -22.85 -6.98 10.88
CA LYS A 187 -22.65 -8.41 10.64
C LYS A 187 -21.39 -8.60 9.77
N PRO A 188 -20.59 -9.65 10.00
CA PRO A 188 -19.47 -9.97 9.13
C PRO A 188 -19.99 -10.24 7.71
N PHE A 189 -19.26 -9.72 6.71
CA PHE A 189 -19.45 -10.03 5.29
C PHE A 189 -19.50 -11.55 5.12
N ARG A 190 -20.64 -12.08 4.67
CA ARG A 190 -20.74 -13.44 4.13
C ARG A 190 -20.16 -13.40 2.72
N ASP A 191 -19.38 -14.42 2.37
CA ASP A 191 -18.90 -14.68 1.02
C ASP A 191 -20.07 -14.66 0.00
N PRO A 192 -19.88 -14.20 -1.25
CA PRO A 192 -20.91 -14.30 -2.26
C PRO A 192 -21.16 -15.76 -2.61
N ILE A 193 -22.39 -16.20 -2.37
CA ILE A 193 -22.95 -17.47 -2.81
C ILE A 193 -22.97 -17.51 -4.35
N GLU A 194 -22.44 -18.62 -4.88
CA GLU A 194 -22.90 -19.40 -6.03
C GLU A 194 -23.75 -18.70 -7.10
N SER A 195 -23.23 -18.78 -8.33
CA SER A 195 -23.91 -18.50 -9.59
C SER A 195 -25.29 -19.16 -9.69
N ASP A 196 -26.29 -18.35 -10.02
CA ASP A 196 -27.60 -18.79 -10.51
C ASP A 196 -27.42 -19.79 -11.66
N LYS A 197 -27.82 -21.04 -11.41
CA LYS A 197 -28.17 -22.00 -12.46
C LYS A 197 -29.66 -21.89 -12.73
N GLU A 198 -30.03 -21.04 -13.68
CA GLU A 198 -31.23 -21.26 -14.47
C GLU A 198 -30.85 -21.40 -15.94
N VAL A 199 -30.75 -22.65 -16.40
CA VAL A 199 -30.88 -22.99 -17.81
C VAL A 199 -31.82 -24.18 -17.93
N GLY A 200 -33.04 -23.87 -18.36
CA GLY A 200 -33.76 -24.57 -19.42
C GLY A 200 -34.14 -26.03 -19.19
N ASN A 201 -35.37 -26.28 -18.74
CA ASN A 201 -36.06 -27.50 -19.12
C ASN A 201 -36.87 -27.22 -20.40
N SER A 202 -36.48 -27.89 -21.47
CA SER A 202 -37.22 -28.00 -22.71
C SER A 202 -38.45 -28.89 -22.51
N ASP A 203 -39.63 -28.49 -22.98
CA ASP A 203 -40.43 -29.45 -23.73
C ASP A 203 -41.38 -28.83 -24.76
N ARG A 204 -41.51 -29.58 -25.84
CA ARG A 204 -42.01 -29.22 -27.17
C ARG A 204 -43.54 -29.26 -27.27
N HIS A 205 -44.12 -28.43 -28.14
CA HIS A 205 -44.90 -28.84 -29.33
C HIS A 205 -45.48 -27.60 -30.07
N LEU A 206 -45.11 -27.38 -31.36
CA LEU A 206 -45.96 -27.52 -32.58
C LEU A 206 -47.17 -26.56 -32.59
N LEU A 207 -47.42 -25.64 -33.54
CA LEU A 207 -47.26 -25.58 -35.00
C LEU A 207 -47.40 -24.11 -35.52
N ARG A 208 -46.81 -23.87 -36.70
CA ARG A 208 -46.88 -22.70 -37.64
C ARG A 208 -48.32 -22.34 -38.13
N PRO A 209 -48.53 -21.41 -39.12
CA PRO A 209 -48.05 -20.02 -39.33
C PRO A 209 -49.16 -19.04 -39.85
N SER A 210 -48.73 -17.80 -40.17
CA SER A 210 -49.25 -16.87 -41.22
C SER A 210 -50.49 -16.01 -40.94
N ARG A 211 -50.27 -14.70 -40.77
CA ARG A 211 -50.46 -13.65 -41.80
C ARG A 211 -49.95 -12.30 -41.29
#